data_AF-A0A6N6PUU0-F1
#
_entry.id   AF-A0A6N6PUU0-F1
#
_cell.length_a   1.000
_cell.length_b   1.000
_cell.length_c   1.000
_cell.angle_alpha   90.00
_cell.angle_beta   90.00
_cell.angle_gamma   90.00
#
_symmetry.space_group_name_H-M   'P 1'
#
loop_
_entity.id
_entity.type
_entity.pdbx_description
1 polymer ?
#
loop_
_entity_poly.entity_id
_entity_poly.type
_entity_poly.pdbx_seq_one_letter_code
_entity_poly.pdbx_strand_id
1 'polypeptide(L)'
;MRSTIRVSVDESQFPGRVTQEIHASLERRELNHKFLYDSVKQAEKWLSIHEAFSPARTDPDCVATYDRAFRDVASRWKSPAVSVVGLGCGGGHKEVRLVELLTATKVASSFVAADVSLPLVLAARQRFAEASRRNRYSGVCEG
;
A
#
# COMPACT_ATOMS: atom_id res chain seq x y z
N MET A 1 10.09 21.10 -4.20
CA MET A 1 9.99 21.02 -2.72
C MET A 1 10.30 19.60 -2.27
N ARG A 2 11.36 19.35 -1.48
CA ARG A 2 11.60 18.01 -0.89
C ARG A 2 10.75 17.91 0.37
N SER A 3 9.85 16.94 0.42
CA SER A 3 9.03 16.66 1.61
C SER A 3 9.69 15.53 2.40
N THR A 4 9.97 15.76 3.68
CA THR A 4 10.47 14.73 4.58
C THR A 4 9.31 13.92 5.13
N ILE A 5 9.49 12.60 5.19
CA ILE A 5 8.50 11.67 5.72
C ILE A 5 9.08 10.90 6.91
N ARG A 6 8.29 10.74 7.96
CA ARG A 6 8.65 9.86 9.08
C ARG A 6 8.31 8.42 8.72
N VAL A 7 9.27 7.53 8.93
CA VAL A 7 9.13 6.08 8.81
C VAL A 7 9.66 5.46 10.10
N SER A 8 8.94 4.49 10.64
CA SER A 8 9.40 3.65 11.73
C SER A 8 9.81 2.31 11.17
N VAL A 9 10.99 1.82 11.55
CA VAL A 9 11.52 0.53 11.13
C VAL A 9 11.60 -0.35 12.36
N ASP A 10 11.00 -1.53 12.29
CA ASP A 10 11.08 -2.52 13.36
C ASP A 10 12.51 -3.11 13.45
N GLU A 11 12.92 -3.51 14.65
CA GLU A 11 14.27 -4.06 14.88
C GLU A 11 14.57 -5.29 14.00
N SER A 12 13.54 -6.07 13.62
CA SER A 12 13.68 -7.20 12.70
C SER A 12 14.16 -6.79 11.30
N GLN A 13 13.96 -5.53 10.89
CA GLN A 13 14.38 -5.00 9.60
C GLN A 13 15.64 -4.12 9.70
N PHE A 14 16.34 -4.12 10.84
CA PHE A 14 17.62 -3.41 10.95
C PHE A 14 18.71 -4.12 10.15
N PRO A 15 19.72 -3.38 9.64
CA PRO A 15 20.74 -3.93 8.73
C PRO A 15 21.43 -5.20 9.24
N GLY A 16 21.70 -5.29 10.54
CA GLY A 16 22.29 -6.48 11.15
C GLY A 16 21.42 -7.73 11.05
N ARG A 17 20.11 -7.61 11.31
CA ARG A 17 19.14 -8.72 11.18
C ARG A 17 18.96 -9.13 9.73
N VAL A 18 18.77 -8.15 8.84
CA VAL A 18 18.63 -8.37 7.40
C VAL A 18 19.85 -9.10 6.83
N THR A 19 21.06 -8.68 7.21
CA THR A 19 22.31 -9.33 6.77
C THR A 19 22.37 -10.79 7.24
N GLN A 20 22.08 -11.06 8.51
CA GLN A 20 22.03 -12.43 9.05
C GLN A 20 21.04 -13.32 8.29
N GLU A 21 19.87 -12.79 7.95
CA GLU A 21 18.87 -13.54 7.18
C GLU A 21 19.28 -13.81 5.73
N ILE A 22 20.03 -12.89 5.10
CA ILE A 22 20.62 -13.13 3.76
C ILE A 22 21.65 -14.25 3.86
N HIS A 23 22.57 -14.21 4.84
CA HIS A 23 23.55 -15.28 5.05
C HIS A 23 22.87 -16.64 5.26
N ALA A 24 21.84 -16.69 6.12
CA ALA A 24 21.07 -17.92 6.35
C ALA A 24 20.38 -18.43 5.07
N SER A 25 19.87 -17.53 4.24
CA SER A 25 19.26 -17.88 2.93
C SER A 25 20.29 -18.50 1.98
N LEU A 26 21.51 -17.93 1.94
CA LEU A 26 22.61 -18.44 1.11
C LEU A 26 23.12 -19.80 1.60
N GLU A 27 23.28 -19.98 2.91
CA GLU A 27 23.69 -21.26 3.51
C GLU A 27 22.70 -22.37 3.19
N ARG A 28 21.40 -22.08 3.26
CA ARG A 28 20.32 -23.02 2.95
C ARG A 28 20.07 -23.18 1.45
N ARG A 29 20.64 -22.32 0.62
CA ARG A 29 20.36 -22.21 -0.83
C ARG A 29 18.88 -22.00 -1.12
N GLU A 30 18.21 -21.28 -0.23
CA GLU A 30 16.78 -20.97 -0.31
C GLU A 30 16.58 -19.48 -0.02
N LEU A 31 16.12 -18.72 -1.02
CA LEU A 31 15.94 -17.28 -0.88
C LEU A 31 14.65 -16.98 -0.10
N ASN A 32 14.76 -16.30 1.04
CA ASN A 32 13.60 -15.74 1.71
C ASN A 32 12.89 -14.73 0.78
N HIS A 33 11.60 -14.95 0.53
CA HIS A 33 10.81 -14.18 -0.43
C HIS A 33 10.78 -12.67 -0.16
N LYS A 34 10.99 -12.22 1.08
CA LYS A 34 11.04 -10.78 1.38
C LYS A 34 12.16 -10.04 0.63
N PHE A 35 13.24 -10.75 0.28
CA PHE A 35 14.36 -10.18 -0.47
C PHE A 35 14.06 -9.94 -1.96
N LEU A 36 12.92 -10.42 -2.47
CA LEU A 36 12.51 -10.20 -3.86
C LEU A 36 12.13 -8.75 -4.16
N TYR A 37 11.88 -7.94 -3.13
CA TYR A 37 11.40 -6.56 -3.25
C TYR A 37 12.04 -5.63 -2.20
N ASP A 38 13.27 -5.94 -1.76
CA ASP A 38 13.98 -5.19 -0.71
C ASP A 38 14.51 -3.83 -1.19
N SER A 39 15.18 -3.79 -2.35
CA SER A 39 15.66 -2.55 -2.95
C SER A 39 14.60 -1.86 -3.82
N VAL A 40 14.81 -0.57 -4.11
CA VAL A 40 13.92 0.23 -4.98
C VAL A 40 13.70 -0.46 -6.34
N LYS A 41 14.78 -0.86 -7.02
CA LYS A 41 14.69 -1.51 -8.34
C LYS A 41 13.98 -2.87 -8.28
N GLN A 42 14.17 -3.62 -7.19
CA GLN A 42 13.50 -4.90 -6.99
C GLN A 42 12.00 -4.69 -6.75
N ALA A 43 11.62 -3.74 -5.89
CA ALA A 43 10.24 -3.38 -5.64
C ALA A 43 9.52 -2.90 -6.90
N GLU A 44 10.17 -2.07 -7.74
CA GLU A 44 9.61 -1.64 -9.03
C GLU A 44 9.34 -2.82 -9.97
N LYS A 45 10.30 -3.74 -10.11
CA LYS A 45 10.12 -4.95 -10.92
C LYS A 45 9.01 -5.84 -10.36
N TRP A 46 8.98 -6.03 -9.04
CA TRP A 46 7.93 -6.79 -8.37
C TRP A 46 6.56 -6.16 -8.60
N LEU A 47 6.43 -4.82 -8.48
CA LEU A 47 5.18 -4.11 -8.75
C LEU A 47 4.73 -4.27 -10.20
N SER A 48 5.65 -4.21 -11.16
CA SER A 48 5.35 -4.44 -12.58
C SER A 48 4.80 -5.84 -12.83
N ILE A 49 5.44 -6.88 -12.26
CA ILE A 49 4.96 -8.27 -12.32
C ILE A 49 3.60 -8.39 -11.63
N HIS A 50 3.46 -7.83 -10.43
CA HIS A 50 2.21 -7.87 -9.67
C HIS A 50 1.07 -7.23 -10.45
N GLU A 51 1.29 -6.08 -11.09
CA GLU A 51 0.28 -5.40 -11.88
C GLU A 51 -0.15 -6.23 -13.11
N ALA A 52 0.80 -6.88 -13.77
CA ALA A 52 0.53 -7.68 -14.96
C ALA A 52 -0.16 -9.02 -14.67
N PHE A 53 0.08 -9.63 -13.51
CA PHE A 53 -0.29 -11.04 -13.27
C PHE A 53 -1.10 -11.31 -12.00
N SER A 54 -1.23 -10.35 -11.07
CA SER A 54 -2.00 -10.57 -9.84
C SER A 54 -3.47 -10.82 -10.15
N PRO A 55 -4.12 -11.85 -9.58
CA PRO A 55 -5.57 -12.03 -9.70
C PRO A 55 -6.35 -10.81 -9.22
N ALA A 56 -5.81 -10.04 -8.25
CA ALA A 56 -6.41 -8.78 -7.82
C ALA A 56 -6.43 -7.68 -8.92
N ARG A 57 -5.88 -7.96 -10.10
CA ARG A 57 -5.90 -7.14 -11.31
C ARG A 57 -6.54 -7.84 -12.50
N THR A 58 -6.19 -9.10 -12.71
CA THR A 58 -6.50 -9.81 -13.94
C THR A 58 -7.74 -10.69 -13.85
N ASP A 59 -8.17 -11.04 -12.64
CA ASP A 59 -9.37 -11.85 -12.40
C ASP A 59 -10.56 -10.94 -12.04
N PRO A 60 -11.58 -10.84 -12.92
CA PRO A 60 -12.76 -10.00 -12.68
C PRO A 60 -13.51 -10.34 -11.39
N ASP A 61 -13.58 -11.61 -11.00
CA ASP A 61 -14.30 -12.03 -9.79
C ASP A 61 -13.52 -11.64 -8.53
N CYS A 62 -12.19 -11.74 -8.59
CA CYS A 62 -11.32 -11.24 -7.51
C CYS A 62 -11.45 -9.73 -7.35
N VAL A 63 -11.39 -8.98 -8.46
CA VAL A 63 -11.58 -7.53 -8.46
C VAL A 63 -12.95 -7.18 -7.87
N ALA A 64 -14.04 -7.75 -8.41
CA ALA A 64 -15.41 -7.47 -7.97
C ALA A 64 -15.63 -7.80 -6.50
N THR A 65 -14.99 -8.86 -5.99
CA THR A 65 -15.04 -9.21 -4.56
C THR A 65 -14.46 -8.12 -3.68
N TYR A 66 -13.31 -7.53 -4.06
CA TYR A 66 -12.74 -6.41 -3.33
C TYR A 66 -13.65 -5.19 -3.32
N ASP A 67 -14.19 -4.74 -4.46
CA ASP A 67 -15.04 -3.55 -4.40
C ASP A 67 -16.45 -3.77 -3.88
N ARG A 68 -16.99 -5.01 -3.91
CA ARG A 68 -18.16 -5.34 -3.09
C ARG A 68 -17.85 -5.14 -1.61
N ALA A 69 -16.75 -5.72 -1.10
CA ALA A 69 -16.35 -5.57 0.29
C ALA A 69 -16.11 -4.10 0.67
N PHE A 70 -15.39 -3.35 -0.17
CA PHE A 70 -15.10 -1.94 0.11
C PHE A 70 -16.35 -1.05 0.07
N ARG A 71 -17.27 -1.27 -0.89
CA ARG A 71 -18.55 -0.54 -0.92
C ARG A 71 -19.39 -0.83 0.32
N ASP A 72 -19.45 -2.09 0.73
CA ASP A 72 -20.19 -2.48 1.93
C ASP A 72 -19.62 -1.81 3.19
N VAL A 73 -18.30 -1.84 3.36
CA VAL A 73 -17.60 -1.15 4.46
C VAL A 73 -17.88 0.36 4.44
N ALA A 74 -17.72 1.01 3.28
CA ALA A 74 -17.94 2.45 3.15
C ALA A 74 -19.39 2.86 3.47
N SER A 75 -20.38 2.05 3.05
CA SER A 75 -21.80 2.32 3.30
C SER A 75 -22.21 2.20 4.77
N ARG A 76 -21.50 1.37 5.54
CA ARG A 76 -21.79 1.10 6.96
C ARG A 76 -20.96 1.96 7.90
N TRP A 77 -19.96 2.66 7.40
CA TRP A 77 -19.06 3.45 8.23
C TRP A 77 -19.76 4.70 8.75
N LYS A 78 -19.83 4.85 10.07
CA LYS A 78 -20.55 5.95 10.74
C LYS A 78 -19.64 7.02 11.32
N SER A 79 -18.37 6.70 11.56
CA SER A 79 -17.43 7.67 12.13
C SER A 79 -17.06 8.73 11.08
N PRO A 80 -16.97 10.02 11.46
CA PRO A 80 -16.56 11.07 10.54
C PRO A 80 -15.12 10.93 10.07
N ALA A 81 -14.31 10.09 10.73
CA ALA A 81 -12.93 9.83 10.36
C ALA A 81 -12.57 8.34 10.47
N VAL A 82 -11.55 7.95 9.71
CA VAL A 82 -11.00 6.58 9.69
C VAL A 82 -9.52 6.58 9.34
N SER A 83 -8.79 5.64 9.93
CA SER A 83 -7.42 5.32 9.56
C SER A 83 -7.40 3.96 8.89
N VAL A 84 -7.04 3.92 7.61
CA VAL A 84 -6.86 2.67 6.87
C VAL A 84 -5.44 2.17 7.13
N VAL A 85 -5.31 0.91 7.53
CA VAL A 85 -4.01 0.27 7.79
C VAL A 85 -3.80 -0.82 6.75
N GLY A 86 -2.76 -0.69 5.93
CA GLY A 86 -2.35 -1.72 4.98
C GLY A 86 -1.24 -2.58 5.58
N LEU A 87 -1.51 -3.86 5.82
CA LEU A 87 -0.53 -4.84 6.30
C LEU A 87 0.00 -5.65 5.10
N GLY A 88 1.31 -5.59 4.85
CA GLY A 88 1.84 -6.04 3.56
C GLY A 88 1.25 -5.20 2.43
N CYS A 89 1.35 -3.87 2.57
CA CYS A 89 0.60 -2.93 1.75
C CYS A 89 0.96 -2.99 0.26
N GLY A 90 2.12 -3.54 -0.10
CA GLY A 90 2.60 -3.54 -1.48
C GLY A 90 2.57 -2.12 -2.06
N GLY A 91 1.96 -1.95 -3.24
CA GLY A 91 1.79 -0.63 -3.87
C GLY A 91 0.61 0.21 -3.34
N GLY A 92 -0.13 -0.24 -2.32
CA GLY A 92 -1.22 0.52 -1.68
C GLY A 92 -2.51 0.66 -2.47
N HIS A 93 -2.69 -0.11 -3.55
CA HIS A 93 -3.82 0.08 -4.46
C HIS A 93 -5.17 -0.30 -3.86
N LYS A 94 -5.20 -1.32 -3.01
CA LYS A 94 -6.43 -1.79 -2.36
C LYS A 94 -6.92 -0.75 -1.36
N GLU A 95 -6.00 -0.24 -0.56
CA GLU A 95 -6.26 0.76 0.47
C GLU A 95 -6.71 2.09 -0.14
N VAL A 96 -6.06 2.53 -1.21
CA VAL A 96 -6.47 3.75 -1.94
C VAL A 96 -7.88 3.62 -2.50
N ARG A 97 -8.25 2.45 -3.03
CA ARG A 97 -9.61 2.22 -3.55
C ARG A 97 -10.68 2.32 -2.47
N LEU A 98 -10.41 1.78 -1.27
CA LEU A 98 -11.29 1.92 -0.12
C LEU A 98 -11.36 3.38 0.36
N VAL A 99 -10.22 4.07 0.43
CA VAL A 99 -10.13 5.49 0.82
C VAL A 99 -10.92 6.38 -0.14
N GLU A 100 -10.86 6.14 -1.45
CA GLU A 100 -11.62 6.89 -2.44
C GLU A 100 -13.13 6.75 -2.19
N LEU A 101 -13.61 5.55 -1.88
CA LEU A 101 -15.02 5.31 -1.52
C LEU A 101 -15.43 6.01 -0.22
N LEU A 102 -14.60 5.91 0.83
CA LEU A 102 -14.84 6.59 2.12
C LEU A 102 -14.83 8.12 1.96
N THR A 103 -13.94 8.65 1.13
CA THR A 103 -13.86 10.08 0.85
C THR A 103 -15.10 10.56 0.09
N ALA A 104 -15.62 9.76 -0.84
CA ALA A 104 -16.87 10.07 -1.55
C ALA A 104 -18.08 10.15 -0.60
N THR A 105 -18.04 9.42 0.53
CA THR A 105 -19.04 9.53 1.62
C THR A 105 -18.68 10.59 2.67
N LYS A 106 -17.75 11.50 2.36
CA LYS A 106 -17.27 12.59 3.24
C LYS A 106 -16.59 12.14 4.54
N VAL A 107 -16.08 10.90 4.59
CA VAL A 107 -15.30 10.40 5.74
C VAL A 107 -13.85 10.85 5.59
N ALA A 108 -13.36 11.58 6.59
CA ALA A 108 -11.96 12.00 6.66
C ALA A 108 -11.05 10.77 6.82
N SER A 109 -10.23 10.50 5.81
CA SER A 109 -9.43 9.28 5.75
C SER A 109 -7.94 9.58 5.96
N SER A 110 -7.28 8.77 6.78
CA SER A 110 -5.82 8.71 6.90
C SER A 110 -5.32 7.31 6.53
N PHE A 111 -4.02 7.17 6.25
CA PHE A 111 -3.43 5.90 5.83
C PHE A 111 -2.12 5.59 6.53
N VAL A 112 -2.02 4.36 7.04
CA VAL A 112 -0.81 3.77 7.62
C VAL A 112 -0.38 2.60 6.74
N ALA A 113 0.73 2.76 6.05
CA ALA A 113 1.36 1.70 5.25
C ALA A 113 2.36 0.91 6.12
N ALA A 114 2.21 -0.41 6.14
CA ALA A 114 3.15 -1.33 6.79
C ALA A 114 3.56 -2.43 5.81
N ASP A 115 4.87 -2.56 5.59
CA ASP A 115 5.47 -3.60 4.77
C ASP A 115 6.91 -3.84 5.27
N VAL A 116 7.45 -5.03 5.00
CA VAL A 116 8.86 -5.32 5.26
C VAL A 116 9.78 -4.57 4.30
N SER A 117 9.24 -4.14 3.15
CA SER A 117 9.97 -3.34 2.15
C SER A 117 9.68 -1.86 2.29
N LEU A 118 10.72 -1.09 2.63
CA LEU A 118 10.66 0.36 2.66
C LEU A 118 10.20 0.95 1.30
N PRO A 119 10.76 0.56 0.14
CA PRO A 119 10.26 1.04 -1.16
C PRO A 119 8.76 0.86 -1.37
N LEU A 120 8.18 -0.29 -0.96
CA LEU A 120 6.74 -0.54 -1.08
C LEU A 120 5.92 0.37 -0.15
N VAL A 121 6.34 0.55 1.11
CA VAL A 121 5.73 1.52 2.04
C VAL A 121 5.69 2.92 1.43
N LEU A 122 6.79 3.35 0.81
CA LEU A 122 6.89 4.66 0.19
C LEU A 122 5.97 4.80 -1.03
N ALA A 123 5.94 3.79 -1.90
CA ALA A 123 5.06 3.75 -3.07
C ALA A 123 3.58 3.80 -2.67
N ALA A 124 3.16 3.00 -1.69
CA ALA A 124 1.79 3.01 -1.17
C ALA A 124 1.41 4.38 -0.59
N ARG A 125 2.29 4.98 0.22
CA ARG A 125 2.06 6.31 0.80
C ARG A 125 1.94 7.38 -0.27
N GLN A 126 2.81 7.36 -1.28
CA GLN A 126 2.75 8.29 -2.39
C GLN A 126 1.41 8.18 -3.13
N ARG A 127 0.96 6.95 -3.42
CA ARG A 127 -0.31 6.71 -4.09
C ARG A 127 -1.50 7.26 -3.30
N PHE A 128 -1.50 7.06 -1.99
CA PHE A 128 -2.51 7.63 -1.11
C PHE A 128 -2.49 9.17 -1.13
N ALA A 129 -1.31 9.79 -1.10
CA ALA A 129 -1.18 11.25 -1.17
C ALA A 129 -1.72 11.82 -2.48
N GLU A 130 -1.50 11.12 -3.60
CA GLU A 130 -2.03 11.48 -4.93
C GLU A 130 -3.56 11.36 -4.98
N ALA A 131 -4.13 10.27 -4.46
CA ALA A 131 -5.59 10.11 -4.37
C ALA A 131 -6.24 11.17 -3.47
N SER A 132 -5.62 11.46 -2.32
CA SER A 132 -6.10 12.48 -1.37
C SER A 132 -5.99 13.91 -1.92
N ARG A 133 -5.08 14.16 -2.86
CA ARG A 133 -5.03 15.45 -3.58
C ARG A 133 -6.14 15.52 -4.63
N ARG A 134 -6.31 14.48 -5.45
CA ARG A 134 -7.38 14.43 -6.48
C ARG A 134 -8.75 14.72 -5.85
N ASN A 135 -9.06 14.10 -4.71
CA ASN A 135 -10.34 14.32 -4.02
C ASN A 135 -10.49 15.72 -3.39
N ARG A 136 -9.40 16.42 -3.07
CA ARG A 136 -9.47 17.81 -2.58
C ARG A 136 -9.77 18.81 -3.69
N TYR A 137 -9.40 18.51 -4.93
CA TYR A 137 -9.60 19.40 -6.07
C TYR A 137 -10.85 19.06 -6.90
N SER A 138 -11.43 17.87 -6.76
CA SER A 138 -12.67 17.46 -7.44
C SER A 138 -13.95 18.11 -6.88
N GLY A 139 -13.83 19.03 -5.91
CA GLY A 139 -14.95 19.73 -5.26
C GLY A 139 -15.02 21.24 -5.54
N VAL A 140 -14.21 21.78 -6.45
CA VAL A 140 -14.30 23.20 -6.87
C VAL A 140 -15.15 23.27 -8.14
N CYS A 141 -16.47 23.41 -7.97
CA CYS A 141 -17.31 24.00 -9.01
C CYS A 141 -17.32 25.51 -8.75
N GLU A 142 -16.63 26.28 -9.61
CA GLU A 142 -16.90 27.72 -9.72
C GLU A 142 -18.31 27.89 -10.29
N GLY A 143 -19.13 28.67 -9.59
CA GLY A 143 -20.44 29.16 -10.00
C GLY A 143 -20.63 30.55 -9.43
#